data_AF-A0A819ZDS7-F1
#
_entry.id   AF-A0A819ZDS7-F1
#
_cell.length_a   1.000
_cell.length_b   1.000
_cell.length_c   1.000
_cell.angle_alpha   90.00
_cell.angle_beta   90.00
_cell.angle_gamma   90.00
#
_symmetry.space_group_name_H-M   'P 1'
#
loop_
_entity.id
_entity.type
_entity.pdbx_description
1 polymer ?
#
loop_
_entity_poly.entity_id
_entity_poly.type
_entity_poly.pdbx_seq_one_letter_code
_entity_poly.pdbx_strand_id
1 'polypeptide(L)'
;MSDKELLLKKHNKLLNDNNGDNENKNGSDWRQYFNRQKTDAKNKKLDDETNQTTKDIPVGVLQLFRFADRIDILLITTALCFMLGDIVCALTTLILFGRITGLFATTSFSIDCHNQYQNLTSTIINNSVCPFGIDLNPLNYDRLHKLCHYDNKIVSSTLSPLTPLFRENVMHIVHLLFGVSVLAFLCTYLNYICWTIATKRQTSRMSILLFQSLIQRVKHDIFGYKPNYSIQFKAFYIKNGMGFEFVLVVELSIIMIFSIIICFIINWQLSLIMSCILPVVVGSSLMFAKVITKETEEQLSTYSKAEQIAQEVFSSLRTVLSFNGSKYQQKQYDKELKLNEWSTVRKDIAFGTFFGWLFFMNFLVYSIGFTFGSILMSDETHPTLTITEILIVVNMFAQALVYFNLVSPFFLSISEAQGAAVSVFQLIDEAHDENINETEILQENISDERSISNINGDIEFDNVSFSYPSRENATALNNLKLIARA
;
A
#
# COMPACT_ATOMS: atom_id res chain seq x y z
N MET A 1 -51.37 -11.42 22.16
CA MET A 1 -51.54 -10.79 20.83
C MET A 1 -52.83 -9.94 20.83
N SER A 2 -52.90 -8.90 21.68
CA SER A 2 -54.12 -8.08 21.84
C SER A 2 -53.81 -6.58 22.04
N ASP A 3 -52.70 -6.21 22.69
CA ASP A 3 -52.39 -4.80 22.95
C ASP A 3 -51.75 -4.03 21.78
N LYS A 4 -51.07 -4.73 20.85
CA LYS A 4 -50.47 -4.10 19.66
C LYS A 4 -51.50 -3.65 18.63
N GLU A 5 -52.61 -4.38 18.48
CA GLU A 5 -53.68 -4.00 17.54
C GLU A 5 -54.53 -2.83 18.05
N LEU A 6 -54.71 -2.72 19.37
CA LEU A 6 -55.43 -1.60 19.98
C LEU A 6 -54.67 -0.27 19.81
N LEU A 7 -53.33 -0.31 19.91
CA LEU A 7 -52.47 0.87 19.69
C LEU A 7 -52.42 1.29 18.22
N LEU A 8 -52.44 0.35 17.28
CA LEU A 8 -52.51 0.63 15.84
C LEU A 8 -53.86 1.25 15.44
N LYS A 9 -54.98 0.79 16.01
CA LYS A 9 -56.30 1.42 15.79
C LYS A 9 -56.40 2.83 16.37
N LYS A 10 -55.78 3.09 17.53
CA LYS A 10 -55.76 4.42 18.15
C LYS A 10 -54.88 5.41 17.39
N HIS A 11 -53.76 4.93 16.83
CA HIS A 11 -52.84 5.74 16.01
C HIS A 11 -53.45 6.11 14.64
N ASN A 12 -54.14 5.18 13.98
CA ASN A 12 -54.80 5.45 12.69
C ASN A 12 -56.04 6.36 12.82
N LYS A 13 -56.72 6.37 13.97
CA LYS A 13 -57.85 7.28 14.22
C LYS A 13 -57.39 8.74 14.40
N LEU A 14 -56.23 8.95 15.03
CA LEU A 14 -55.63 10.28 15.21
C LEU A 14 -55.05 10.87 13.91
N LEU A 15 -54.69 10.03 12.93
CA LEU A 15 -54.23 10.47 11.61
C LEU A 15 -55.38 10.86 10.68
N ASN A 16 -56.57 10.27 10.84
CA ASN A 16 -57.74 10.61 10.02
C ASN A 16 -58.50 11.83 10.54
N ASP A 17 -58.53 12.08 11.86
CA ASP A 17 -59.24 13.24 12.43
C ASP A 17 -58.49 14.57 12.21
N ASN A 18 -57.19 14.55 11.87
CA ASN A 18 -56.39 15.75 11.58
C ASN A 18 -56.37 16.17 10.09
N ASN A 19 -57.06 15.43 9.22
CA ASN A 19 -57.16 15.74 7.79
C ASN A 19 -58.48 16.43 7.40
N GLY A 20 -59.33 16.77 8.38
CA GLY A 20 -60.49 17.65 8.18
C GLY A 20 -60.14 19.06 8.64
N ASP A 21 -60.43 20.04 7.78
CA ASP A 21 -60.46 21.48 8.06
C ASP A 21 -59.11 22.22 8.00
N ASN A 22 -58.65 22.50 6.78
CA ASN A 22 -58.35 23.86 6.28
C ASN A 22 -57.55 23.81 4.97
N GLU A 23 -58.18 23.34 3.89
CA GLU A 23 -57.76 23.71 2.55
C GLU A 23 -58.40 25.04 2.18
N ASN A 24 -57.67 26.15 2.36
CA ASN A 24 -57.49 27.19 1.34
C ASN A 24 -56.81 28.46 1.91
N LYS A 25 -55.81 28.92 1.16
CA LYS A 25 -55.01 30.16 1.26
C LYS A 25 -53.72 30.03 2.08
N ASN A 26 -52.58 30.16 1.38
CA ASN A 26 -51.17 30.23 1.82
C ASN A 26 -50.28 28.96 1.68
N GLY A 27 -50.68 27.95 0.90
CA GLY A 27 -49.94 26.70 0.73
C GLY A 27 -48.78 26.66 -0.29
N SER A 28 -48.46 27.75 -0.99
CA SER A 28 -47.47 27.75 -2.09
C SER A 28 -46.06 28.21 -1.71
N ASP A 29 -45.87 28.85 -0.55
CA ASP A 29 -44.63 29.59 -0.24
C ASP A 29 -43.53 28.69 0.37
N TRP A 30 -43.91 27.80 1.30
CA TRP A 30 -42.93 26.89 1.96
C TRP A 30 -42.37 25.83 1.01
N ARG A 31 -43.15 25.39 0.01
CA ARG A 31 -42.68 24.46 -1.04
C ARG A 31 -41.66 25.12 -1.96
N GLN A 32 -41.85 26.41 -2.27
CA GLN A 32 -40.85 27.20 -3.00
C GLN A 32 -39.59 27.43 -2.15
N TYR A 33 -39.73 27.69 -0.86
CA TYR A 33 -38.60 27.84 0.06
C TYR A 33 -37.77 26.54 0.20
N PHE A 34 -38.44 25.39 0.37
CA PHE A 34 -37.77 24.09 0.41
C PHE A 34 -37.14 23.70 -0.93
N ASN A 35 -37.81 24.00 -2.05
CA ASN A 35 -37.22 23.77 -3.37
C ASN A 35 -36.02 24.70 -3.60
N ARG A 36 -36.06 25.96 -3.17
CA ARG A 36 -34.88 26.86 -3.20
C ARG A 36 -33.74 26.30 -2.36
N GLN A 37 -33.95 25.94 -1.09
CA GLN A 37 -32.90 25.31 -0.28
C GLN A 37 -32.36 24.02 -0.90
N LYS A 38 -33.19 23.22 -1.55
CA LYS A 38 -32.77 21.99 -2.24
C LYS A 38 -31.99 22.28 -3.52
N THR A 39 -32.32 23.38 -4.21
CA THR A 39 -31.62 23.84 -5.41
C THR A 39 -30.31 24.53 -5.02
N ASP A 40 -30.29 25.31 -3.94
CA ASP A 40 -29.11 25.95 -3.36
C ASP A 40 -28.15 24.92 -2.77
N ALA A 41 -28.64 23.85 -2.12
CA ALA A 41 -27.81 22.74 -1.68
C ALA A 41 -27.29 21.89 -2.84
N LYS A 42 -28.04 21.78 -3.94
CA LYS A 42 -27.63 21.08 -5.16
C LYS A 42 -26.60 21.90 -5.96
N ASN A 43 -26.79 23.21 -6.03
CA ASN A 43 -25.85 24.16 -6.65
C ASN A 43 -24.59 24.27 -5.81
N LYS A 44 -24.70 24.36 -4.47
CA LYS A 44 -23.54 24.33 -3.57
C LYS A 44 -22.76 23.00 -3.66
N LYS A 45 -23.45 21.87 -3.84
CA LYS A 45 -22.79 20.59 -4.18
C LYS A 45 -22.13 20.61 -5.56
N LEU A 46 -22.76 21.24 -6.56
CA LEU A 46 -22.17 21.40 -7.89
C LEU A 46 -20.97 22.36 -7.88
N ASP A 47 -21.00 23.39 -7.02
CA ASP A 47 -19.94 24.38 -6.83
C ASP A 47 -18.78 23.79 -6.00
N ASP A 48 -19.08 22.95 -4.99
CA ASP A 48 -18.09 22.16 -4.26
C ASP A 48 -17.50 21.06 -5.16
N GLU A 49 -18.30 20.42 -6.03
CA GLU A 49 -17.83 19.47 -7.06
C GLU A 49 -17.03 20.19 -8.17
N THR A 50 -17.39 21.40 -8.59
CA THR A 50 -16.62 22.15 -9.61
C THR A 50 -15.33 22.73 -9.04
N ASN A 51 -15.29 23.18 -7.79
CA ASN A 51 -14.05 23.57 -7.10
C ASN A 51 -13.17 22.37 -6.74
N GLN A 52 -13.74 21.16 -6.59
CA GLN A 52 -12.97 19.90 -6.52
C GLN A 52 -12.54 19.37 -7.90
N THR A 53 -13.03 19.94 -9.01
CA THR A 53 -12.66 19.54 -10.38
C THR A 53 -11.47 20.25 -10.99
N THR A 54 -10.70 21.04 -10.23
CA THR A 54 -9.25 21.04 -10.48
C THR A 54 -8.75 19.71 -9.93
N LYS A 55 -8.81 18.66 -10.76
CA LYS A 55 -8.09 17.41 -10.51
C LYS A 55 -6.63 17.80 -10.34
N ASP A 56 -6.22 18.00 -9.10
CA ASP A 56 -4.85 18.23 -8.70
C ASP A 56 -4.03 17.09 -9.31
N ILE A 57 -3.34 17.38 -10.41
CA ILE A 57 -2.54 16.40 -11.13
C ILE A 57 -1.52 15.89 -10.11
N PRO A 58 -1.54 14.58 -9.76
CA PRO A 58 -0.67 14.09 -8.70
C PRO A 58 0.77 14.39 -9.07
N VAL A 59 1.51 14.92 -8.09
CA VAL A 59 2.92 15.27 -8.27
C VAL A 59 3.69 14.05 -8.76
N GLY A 60 4.55 14.21 -9.76
CA GLY A 60 5.37 13.11 -10.25
C GLY A 60 6.23 12.51 -9.13
N VAL A 61 6.45 11.20 -9.14
CA VAL A 61 7.22 10.50 -8.08
C VAL A 61 8.60 11.13 -7.85
N LEU A 62 9.28 11.55 -8.93
CA LEU A 62 10.59 12.23 -8.85
C LEU A 62 10.49 13.65 -8.31
N GLN A 63 9.38 14.34 -8.59
CA GLN A 63 9.14 15.70 -8.11
C GLN A 63 8.88 15.73 -6.60
N LEU A 64 8.47 14.60 -6.00
CA LEU A 64 8.40 14.41 -4.55
C LEU A 64 9.75 14.67 -3.86
N PHE A 65 10.87 14.39 -4.55
CA PHE A 65 12.23 14.58 -4.06
C PHE A 65 12.86 15.94 -4.44
N ARG A 66 12.06 16.95 -4.85
CA ARG A 66 12.57 18.28 -5.28
C ARG A 66 13.43 19.00 -4.23
N PHE A 67 13.22 18.74 -2.94
CA PHE A 67 13.97 19.36 -1.83
C PHE A 67 15.27 18.63 -1.44
N ALA A 68 15.72 17.67 -2.25
CA ALA A 68 16.95 16.91 -2.01
C ALA A 68 18.20 17.74 -2.32
N ASP A 69 19.11 17.86 -1.36
CA ASP A 69 20.45 18.43 -1.58
C ASP A 69 21.40 17.42 -2.23
N ARG A 70 22.59 17.87 -2.61
CA ARG A 70 23.69 17.02 -3.10
C ARG A 70 24.04 15.87 -2.14
N ILE A 71 24.02 16.11 -0.82
CA ILE A 71 24.25 15.06 0.19
C ILE A 71 23.09 14.06 0.20
N ASP A 72 21.86 14.53 0.04
CA ASP A 72 20.68 13.66 0.06
C ASP A 72 20.62 12.80 -1.22
N ILE A 73 21.03 13.35 -2.37
CA ILE A 73 21.20 12.60 -3.63
C ILE A 73 22.30 11.54 -3.48
N LEU A 74 23.42 11.88 -2.84
CA LEU A 74 24.49 10.90 -2.55
C LEU A 74 23.97 9.78 -1.64
N LEU A 75 23.23 10.11 -0.57
CA LEU A 75 22.63 9.11 0.31
C LEU A 75 21.64 8.21 -0.42
N ILE A 76 20.76 8.77 -1.25
CA ILE A 76 19.78 8.02 -2.05
C ILE A 76 20.50 7.08 -3.03
N THR A 77 21.50 7.55 -3.75
CA THR A 77 22.25 6.72 -4.71
C THR A 77 23.01 5.59 -4.01
N THR A 78 23.66 5.87 -2.87
CA THR A 78 24.31 4.82 -2.07
C THR A 78 23.29 3.81 -1.52
N ALA A 79 22.12 4.25 -1.08
CA ALA A 79 21.05 3.38 -0.62
C ALA A 79 20.55 2.46 -1.74
N LEU A 80 20.35 2.98 -2.95
CA LEU A 80 19.96 2.18 -4.12
C LEU A 80 21.01 1.11 -4.47
N CYS A 81 22.31 1.40 -4.32
CA CYS A 81 23.36 0.38 -4.48
C CYS A 81 23.24 -0.75 -3.44
N PHE A 82 23.02 -0.42 -2.17
CA PHE A 82 22.81 -1.43 -1.12
C PHE A 82 21.51 -2.22 -1.32
N MET A 83 20.44 -1.58 -1.83
CA MET A 83 19.18 -2.23 -2.18
C MET A 83 19.41 -3.31 -3.26
N LEU A 84 20.16 -2.98 -4.31
CA LEU A 84 20.51 -3.97 -5.35
C LEU A 84 21.32 -5.13 -4.76
N GLY A 85 22.23 -4.86 -3.83
CA GLY A 85 22.97 -5.89 -3.11
C GLY A 85 22.05 -6.81 -2.30
N ASP A 86 21.06 -6.25 -1.61
CA ASP A 86 20.09 -7.02 -0.82
C ASP A 86 19.19 -7.90 -1.71
N ILE A 87 18.70 -7.35 -2.82
CA ILE A 87 17.91 -8.10 -3.83
C ILE A 87 18.69 -9.31 -4.35
N VAL A 88 19.98 -9.13 -4.68
CA VAL A 88 20.84 -10.24 -5.12
C VAL A 88 21.00 -11.29 -4.02
N CYS A 89 21.17 -10.87 -2.77
CA CYS A 89 21.28 -11.78 -1.62
C CYS A 89 19.99 -12.58 -1.40
N ALA A 90 18.83 -11.93 -1.48
CA ALA A 90 17.52 -12.57 -1.32
C ALA A 90 17.25 -13.61 -2.42
N LEU A 91 17.51 -13.27 -3.69
CA LEU A 91 17.37 -14.21 -4.82
C LEU A 91 18.36 -15.38 -4.70
N THR A 92 19.60 -15.10 -4.31
CA THR A 92 20.62 -16.15 -4.10
C THR A 92 20.21 -17.08 -2.98
N THR A 93 19.63 -16.57 -1.90
CA THR A 93 19.15 -17.38 -0.76
C THR A 93 18.07 -18.37 -1.19
N LEU A 94 17.12 -17.96 -2.04
CA LEU A 94 16.09 -18.84 -2.58
C LEU A 94 16.67 -19.97 -3.45
N ILE A 95 17.66 -19.65 -4.28
CA ILE A 95 18.36 -20.65 -5.11
C ILE A 95 19.13 -21.63 -4.23
N LEU A 96 19.88 -21.14 -3.24
CA LEU A 96 20.64 -22.00 -2.32
C LEU A 96 19.72 -22.91 -1.49
N PHE A 97 18.59 -22.39 -1.03
CA PHE A 97 17.57 -23.17 -0.33
C PHE A 97 17.03 -24.32 -1.20
N GLY A 98 16.71 -24.03 -2.48
CA GLY A 98 16.28 -25.06 -3.41
C GLY A 98 17.37 -26.10 -3.70
N ARG A 99 18.65 -25.68 -3.80
CA ARG A 99 19.80 -26.59 -3.96
C ARG A 99 19.99 -27.53 -2.78
N ILE A 100 19.90 -27.01 -1.55
CA ILE A 100 19.99 -27.84 -0.34
C ILE A 100 18.84 -28.84 -0.30
N THR A 101 17.62 -28.38 -0.54
CA THR A 101 16.43 -29.26 -0.48
C THR A 101 16.51 -30.35 -1.56
N GLY A 102 16.98 -30.03 -2.76
CA GLY A 102 17.21 -31.00 -3.83
C GLY A 102 18.33 -32.01 -3.51
N LEU A 103 19.40 -31.57 -2.86
CA LEU A 103 20.46 -32.47 -2.34
C LEU A 103 19.89 -33.45 -1.32
N PHE A 104 19.12 -32.98 -0.33
CA PHE A 104 18.46 -33.85 0.63
C PHE A 104 17.52 -34.84 -0.08
N ALA A 105 16.66 -34.36 -0.99
CA ALA A 105 15.70 -35.19 -1.70
C ALA A 105 16.37 -36.31 -2.53
N THR A 106 17.42 -35.96 -3.28
CA THR A 106 18.17 -36.94 -4.09
C THR A 106 18.92 -37.96 -3.24
N THR A 107 19.50 -37.54 -2.12
CA THR A 107 20.16 -38.48 -1.19
C THR A 107 19.18 -39.40 -0.50
N SER A 108 18.04 -38.91 -0.03
CA SER A 108 16.99 -39.75 0.58
C SER A 108 16.49 -40.79 -0.41
N PHE A 109 16.19 -40.39 -1.66
CA PHE A 109 15.78 -41.31 -2.71
C PHE A 109 16.84 -42.40 -2.99
N SER A 110 18.11 -42.02 -3.00
CA SER A 110 19.22 -42.96 -3.22
C SER A 110 19.35 -43.98 -2.07
N ILE A 111 19.14 -43.54 -0.82
CA ILE A 111 19.16 -44.40 0.38
C ILE A 111 17.97 -45.37 0.37
N ASP A 112 16.78 -44.89 0.03
CA ASP A 112 15.57 -45.73 -0.02
C ASP A 112 15.67 -46.79 -1.11
N CYS A 113 16.18 -46.42 -2.29
CA CYS A 113 16.44 -47.37 -3.37
C CYS A 113 17.46 -48.44 -2.95
N HIS A 114 18.50 -48.07 -2.21
CA HIS A 114 19.48 -49.00 -1.67
C HIS A 114 18.89 -49.96 -0.64
N ASN A 115 18.10 -49.46 0.31
CA ASN A 115 17.42 -50.28 1.33
C ASN A 115 16.43 -51.27 0.69
N GLN A 116 15.71 -50.84 -0.34
CA GLN A 116 14.79 -51.70 -1.08
C GLN A 116 15.54 -52.78 -1.88
N TYR A 117 16.69 -52.43 -2.49
CA TYR A 117 17.56 -53.40 -3.15
C TYR A 117 18.13 -54.44 -2.17
N GLN A 118 18.62 -54.00 -1.00
CA GLN A 118 19.11 -54.93 0.03
C GLN A 118 18.01 -55.89 0.49
N ASN A 119 16.79 -55.39 0.73
CA ASN A 119 15.64 -56.23 1.09
C ASN A 119 15.28 -57.24 -0.03
N LEU A 120 15.37 -56.85 -1.30
CA LEU A 120 15.19 -57.80 -2.41
C LEU A 120 16.28 -58.88 -2.43
N THR A 121 17.55 -58.50 -2.27
CA THR A 121 18.66 -59.47 -2.25
C THR A 121 18.58 -60.42 -1.07
N SER A 122 18.20 -59.97 0.13
CA SER A 122 18.00 -60.84 1.28
C SER A 122 16.83 -61.80 1.10
N THR A 123 15.78 -61.39 0.37
CA THR A 123 14.62 -62.24 0.06
C THR A 123 14.97 -63.30 -0.98
N ILE A 124 15.78 -62.96 -1.99
CA ILE A 124 16.28 -63.89 -3.02
C ILE A 124 17.29 -64.89 -2.43
N ILE A 125 18.09 -64.47 -1.43
CA ILE A 125 19.05 -65.35 -0.74
C ILE A 125 18.35 -66.33 0.21
N ASN A 126 17.24 -65.93 0.85
CA ASN A 126 16.52 -66.77 1.81
C ASN A 126 15.43 -67.66 1.19
N ASN A 127 14.85 -67.27 0.05
CA ASN A 127 13.94 -68.10 -0.72
C ASN A 127 14.51 -68.27 -2.13
N SER A 128 14.83 -69.51 -2.52
CA SER A 128 15.30 -69.88 -3.86
C SER A 128 14.22 -69.77 -4.95
N VAL A 129 13.41 -68.71 -4.92
CA VAL A 129 12.35 -68.42 -5.88
C VAL A 129 12.29 -66.90 -6.08
N CYS A 130 12.65 -66.44 -7.28
CA CYS A 130 12.43 -65.06 -7.71
C CYS A 130 10.91 -64.81 -7.88
N PRO A 131 10.37 -63.61 -7.59
CA PRO A 131 8.93 -63.34 -7.70
C PRO A 131 8.39 -63.37 -9.15
N PHE A 132 9.30 -63.37 -10.13
CA PHE A 132 9.01 -63.66 -11.53
C PHE A 132 9.65 -65.01 -11.87
N GLY A 133 8.83 -66.03 -12.11
CA GLY A 133 9.23 -67.43 -12.34
C GLY A 133 10.15 -67.64 -13.56
N ILE A 134 11.42 -67.28 -13.41
CA ILE A 134 12.49 -67.57 -14.36
C ILE A 134 13.37 -68.63 -13.72
N ASP A 135 13.31 -69.86 -14.25
CA ASP A 135 14.17 -70.98 -13.84
C ASP A 135 15.65 -70.65 -14.13
N LEU A 136 16.45 -70.54 -13.07
CA LEU A 136 17.89 -70.29 -13.17
C LEU A 136 18.66 -71.61 -13.13
N ASN A 137 19.09 -72.07 -14.29
CA ASN A 137 20.04 -73.19 -14.46
C ASN A 137 21.35 -72.97 -13.66
N PRO A 138 22.02 -74.03 -13.18
CA PRO A 138 23.18 -73.95 -12.28
C PRO A 138 24.43 -73.26 -12.88
N LEU A 139 24.50 -73.10 -14.21
CA LEU A 139 25.57 -72.33 -14.89
C LEU A 139 25.39 -70.81 -14.79
N ASN A 140 24.20 -70.32 -14.46
CA ASN A 140 23.91 -68.89 -14.32
C ASN A 140 24.11 -68.40 -12.88
N TYR A 141 24.10 -69.30 -11.89
CA TYR A 141 24.35 -68.98 -10.48
C TYR A 141 25.75 -68.41 -10.26
N ASP A 142 26.76 -68.98 -10.91
CA ASP A 142 28.17 -68.53 -10.74
C ASP A 142 28.45 -67.20 -11.49
N ARG A 143 27.67 -66.91 -12.55
CA ARG A 143 27.68 -65.62 -13.28
C ARG A 143 26.95 -64.52 -12.50
N LEU A 144 25.80 -64.84 -11.89
CA LEU A 144 25.06 -63.96 -10.98
C LEU A 144 25.81 -63.72 -9.68
N HIS A 145 26.47 -64.72 -9.11
CA HIS A 145 27.30 -64.58 -7.91
C HIS A 145 28.52 -63.70 -8.18
N LYS A 146 29.17 -63.81 -9.36
CA LYS A 146 30.24 -62.89 -9.77
C LYS A 146 29.74 -61.48 -10.08
N LEU A 147 28.55 -61.31 -10.66
CA LEU A 147 27.93 -59.98 -10.86
C LEU A 147 27.53 -59.36 -9.51
N CYS A 148 26.97 -60.12 -8.57
CA CYS A 148 26.60 -59.65 -7.23
C CYS A 148 27.82 -59.35 -6.34
N HIS A 149 28.93 -60.09 -6.46
CA HIS A 149 30.17 -59.77 -5.73
C HIS A 149 30.94 -58.60 -6.37
N TYR A 150 30.81 -58.42 -7.69
CA TYR A 150 31.33 -57.25 -8.40
C TYR A 150 30.52 -55.99 -8.04
N ASP A 151 29.18 -56.08 -7.99
CA ASP A 151 28.30 -54.99 -7.58
C ASP A 151 28.34 -54.70 -6.07
N ASN A 152 28.41 -55.69 -5.18
CA ASN A 152 28.53 -55.41 -3.73
C ASN A 152 29.85 -54.70 -3.39
N LYS A 153 30.93 -54.93 -4.15
CA LYS A 153 32.20 -54.23 -3.96
C LYS A 153 32.15 -52.80 -4.52
N ILE A 154 31.43 -52.58 -5.62
CA ILE A 154 31.18 -51.25 -6.18
C ILE A 154 30.21 -50.46 -5.28
N VAL A 155 29.12 -51.07 -4.81
CA VAL A 155 28.06 -50.45 -4.02
C VAL A 155 28.46 -50.17 -2.55
N SER A 156 29.22 -51.06 -1.90
CA SER A 156 29.80 -50.75 -0.57
C SER A 156 30.92 -49.71 -0.65
N SER A 157 31.61 -49.61 -1.79
CA SER A 157 32.60 -48.57 -2.07
C SER A 157 32.00 -47.24 -2.52
N THR A 158 30.73 -47.19 -2.96
CA THR A 158 30.04 -45.95 -3.34
C THR A 158 29.16 -45.37 -2.23
N LEU A 159 28.68 -46.18 -1.28
CA LEU A 159 27.86 -45.68 -0.15
C LEU A 159 28.67 -45.08 1.00
N SER A 160 29.87 -45.61 1.28
CA SER A 160 30.81 -45.06 2.27
C SER A 160 31.35 -43.65 1.92
N PRO A 161 31.65 -43.29 0.65
CA PRO A 161 32.01 -41.92 0.27
C PRO A 161 30.82 -40.98 0.09
N LEU A 162 29.58 -41.47 0.01
CA LEU A 162 28.40 -40.60 -0.15
C LEU A 162 28.11 -39.75 1.10
N THR A 163 28.36 -40.28 2.30
CA THR A 163 28.16 -39.54 3.57
C THR A 163 29.17 -38.40 3.82
N PRO A 164 30.50 -38.56 3.60
CA PRO A 164 31.43 -37.44 3.72
C PRO A 164 31.26 -36.42 2.59
N LEU A 165 31.02 -36.85 1.34
CA LEU A 165 30.80 -35.93 0.20
C LEU A 165 29.51 -35.13 0.35
N PHE A 166 28.42 -35.77 0.79
CA PHE A 166 27.18 -35.09 1.11
C PHE A 166 27.38 -34.08 2.24
N ARG A 167 28.07 -34.48 3.32
CA ARG A 167 28.39 -33.59 4.44
C ARG A 167 29.23 -32.40 3.98
N GLU A 168 30.22 -32.60 3.13
CA GLU A 168 31.05 -31.53 2.57
C GLU A 168 30.21 -30.55 1.74
N ASN A 169 29.39 -31.05 0.81
CA ASN A 169 28.51 -30.22 -0.03
C ASN A 169 27.47 -29.44 0.80
N VAL A 170 26.82 -30.09 1.76
CA VAL A 170 25.85 -29.43 2.66
C VAL A 170 26.55 -28.38 3.50
N MET A 171 27.71 -28.70 4.09
CA MET A 171 28.45 -27.72 4.90
C MET A 171 28.92 -26.55 4.05
N HIS A 172 29.38 -26.76 2.81
CA HIS A 172 29.71 -25.66 1.90
C HIS A 172 28.53 -24.73 1.65
N ILE A 173 27.34 -25.28 1.38
CA ILE A 173 26.15 -24.45 1.15
C ILE A 173 25.71 -23.74 2.44
N VAL A 174 25.82 -24.37 3.61
CA VAL A 174 25.52 -23.73 4.90
C VAL A 174 26.46 -22.56 5.17
N HIS A 175 27.77 -22.69 4.87
CA HIS A 175 28.71 -21.57 5.00
C HIS A 175 28.39 -20.44 3.99
N LEU A 176 27.98 -20.78 2.77
CA LEU A 176 27.53 -19.78 1.79
C LEU A 176 26.25 -19.06 2.25
N LEU A 177 25.27 -19.79 2.78
CA LEU A 177 24.05 -19.19 3.34
C LEU A 177 24.38 -18.24 4.49
N PHE A 178 25.27 -18.65 5.40
CA PHE A 178 25.72 -17.80 6.49
C PHE A 178 26.38 -16.51 5.97
N GLY A 179 27.27 -16.62 4.98
CA GLY A 179 27.90 -15.47 4.34
C GLY A 179 26.89 -14.52 3.66
N VAL A 180 25.93 -15.08 2.92
CA VAL A 180 24.87 -14.31 2.25
C VAL A 180 23.94 -13.65 3.27
N SER A 181 23.59 -14.31 4.38
CA SER A 181 22.75 -13.73 5.43
C SER A 181 23.43 -12.56 6.16
N VAL A 182 24.74 -12.69 6.46
CA VAL A 182 25.51 -11.58 7.05
C VAL A 182 25.59 -10.41 6.08
N LEU A 183 25.82 -10.67 4.80
CA LEU A 183 25.86 -9.63 3.77
C LEU A 183 24.49 -8.96 3.58
N ALA A 184 23.41 -9.74 3.53
CA ALA A 184 22.04 -9.24 3.43
C ALA A 184 21.73 -8.32 4.61
N PHE A 185 21.98 -8.76 5.85
CA PHE A 185 21.78 -7.95 7.05
C PHE A 185 22.51 -6.60 6.99
N LEU A 186 23.77 -6.59 6.55
CA LEU A 186 24.54 -5.37 6.40
C LEU A 186 23.97 -4.47 5.30
N CYS A 187 23.60 -5.02 4.14
CA CYS A 187 23.00 -4.29 3.03
C CYS A 187 21.66 -3.67 3.42
N THR A 188 20.73 -4.44 3.99
CA THR A 188 19.42 -3.95 4.44
C THR A 188 19.58 -2.85 5.49
N TYR A 189 20.48 -3.03 6.46
CA TYR A 189 20.72 -2.05 7.52
C TYR A 189 21.26 -0.73 6.97
N LEU A 190 22.27 -0.79 6.09
CA LEU A 190 22.86 0.39 5.47
C LEU A 190 21.87 1.09 4.53
N ASN A 191 21.12 0.33 3.74
CA ASN A 191 20.04 0.86 2.91
C ASN A 191 19.01 1.63 3.75
N TYR A 192 18.49 0.99 4.81
CA TYR A 192 17.47 1.57 5.67
C TYR A 192 17.94 2.87 6.34
N ILE A 193 19.18 2.90 6.85
CA ILE A 193 19.74 4.08 7.50
C ILE A 193 19.95 5.22 6.50
N CYS A 194 20.60 4.94 5.37
CA CYS A 194 20.88 5.96 4.36
C CYS A 194 19.59 6.60 3.85
N TRP A 195 18.57 5.77 3.57
CA TRP A 195 17.27 6.27 3.13
C TRP A 195 16.55 7.07 4.21
N THR A 196 16.49 6.55 5.44
CA THR A 196 15.81 7.23 6.56
C THR A 196 16.45 8.57 6.87
N ILE A 197 17.78 8.69 6.79
CA ILE A 197 18.47 9.97 6.99
C ILE A 197 18.12 10.94 5.86
N ALA A 198 18.15 10.50 4.60
CA ALA A 198 17.79 11.34 3.45
C ALA A 198 16.35 11.85 3.54
N THR A 199 15.38 10.98 3.83
CA THR A 199 13.96 11.36 3.98
C THR A 199 13.79 12.33 5.15
N LYS A 200 14.39 12.08 6.32
CA LYS A 200 14.27 12.97 7.49
C LYS A 200 14.80 14.37 7.20
N ARG A 201 15.95 14.47 6.51
CA ARG A 201 16.54 15.77 6.12
C ARG A 201 15.62 16.53 5.17
N GLN A 202 15.09 15.86 4.15
CA GLN A 202 14.17 16.46 3.18
C GLN A 202 12.86 16.90 3.82
N THR A 203 12.22 16.04 4.62
CA THR A 203 11.00 16.40 5.34
C THR A 203 11.23 17.58 6.27
N SER A 204 12.35 17.63 7.00
CA SER A 204 12.65 18.75 7.88
C SER A 204 12.77 20.08 7.12
N ARG A 205 13.40 20.08 5.94
CA ARG A 205 13.48 21.28 5.10
C ARG A 205 12.13 21.70 4.56
N MET A 206 11.37 20.73 4.03
CA MET A 206 10.01 20.97 3.56
C MET A 206 9.15 21.58 4.68
N SER A 207 9.24 21.06 5.90
CA SER A 207 8.50 21.61 7.05
C SER A 207 8.90 23.04 7.41
N ILE A 208 10.19 23.41 7.29
CA ILE A 208 10.64 24.78 7.51
C ILE A 208 10.11 25.73 6.44
N LEU A 209 10.22 25.35 5.17
CA LEU A 209 9.71 26.15 4.04
C LEU A 209 8.19 26.32 4.11
N LEU A 210 7.48 25.24 4.43
CA LEU A 210 6.04 25.24 4.65
C LEU A 210 5.65 26.17 5.81
N PHE A 211 6.42 26.18 6.90
CA PHE A 211 6.14 27.07 8.03
C PHE A 211 6.39 28.55 7.66
N GLN A 212 7.45 28.83 6.89
CA GLN A 212 7.75 30.17 6.39
C GLN A 212 6.65 30.68 5.45
N SER A 213 6.19 29.85 4.50
CA SER A 213 5.11 30.22 3.59
C SER A 213 3.78 30.45 4.31
N LEU A 214 3.48 29.65 5.33
CA LEU A 214 2.29 29.87 6.17
C LEU A 214 2.34 31.21 6.91
N ILE A 215 3.49 31.60 7.47
CA ILE A 215 3.62 32.90 8.16
C ILE A 215 3.43 34.06 7.18
N GLN A 216 4.01 33.96 5.99
CA GLN A 216 3.89 35.00 4.95
C GLN A 216 2.45 35.16 4.49
N ARG A 217 1.73 34.05 4.30
CA ARG A 217 0.33 34.09 3.91
C ARG A 217 -0.57 34.71 4.99
N VAL A 218 -0.28 34.47 6.27
CA VAL A 218 -0.99 35.11 7.39
C VAL A 218 -0.77 36.63 7.43
N LYS A 219 0.37 37.13 6.94
CA LYS A 219 0.64 38.57 6.83
C LYS A 219 -0.27 39.25 5.80
N HIS A 220 -0.56 38.58 4.68
CA HIS A 220 -1.38 39.12 3.59
C HIS A 220 -2.88 38.87 3.78
N ASP A 221 -3.27 37.72 4.32
CA ASP A 221 -4.68 37.31 4.44
C ASP A 221 -5.22 37.53 5.86
N ILE A 222 -5.40 38.81 6.21
CA ILE A 222 -5.82 39.27 7.55
C ILE A 222 -7.29 38.88 7.87
N PHE A 223 -8.09 38.46 6.87
CA PHE A 223 -9.55 38.39 7.00
C PHE A 223 -10.21 37.04 6.68
N GLY A 224 -9.48 35.96 6.38
CA GLY A 224 -10.14 34.72 5.99
C GLY A 224 -9.39 33.40 6.14
N TYR A 225 -8.07 33.41 6.36
CA TYR A 225 -7.33 32.16 6.37
C TYR A 225 -7.60 31.33 7.64
N LYS A 226 -8.39 30.27 7.50
CA LYS A 226 -8.51 29.25 8.54
C LYS A 226 -7.25 28.38 8.48
N PRO A 227 -6.42 28.32 9.54
CA PRO A 227 -5.27 27.43 9.56
C PRO A 227 -5.77 25.99 9.43
N ASN A 228 -5.50 25.40 8.28
CA ASN A 228 -5.99 24.07 7.96
C ASN A 228 -5.06 23.07 8.67
N TYR A 229 -5.50 22.52 9.79
CA TYR A 229 -4.79 21.46 10.53
C TYR A 229 -4.43 20.27 9.63
N SER A 230 -5.15 20.10 8.52
CA SER A 230 -4.87 19.16 7.44
C SER A 230 -3.47 19.29 6.83
N ILE A 231 -2.84 20.47 6.87
CA ILE A 231 -1.51 20.69 6.26
C ILE A 231 -0.42 19.91 7.02
N GLN A 232 -0.49 19.81 8.35
CA GLN A 232 0.44 19.00 9.14
C GLN A 232 0.27 17.50 8.84
N PHE A 233 -0.98 17.05 8.70
CA PHE A 233 -1.29 15.68 8.29
C PHE A 233 -0.77 15.37 6.88
N LYS A 234 -0.92 16.30 5.93
CA LYS A 234 -0.37 16.16 4.57
C LYS A 234 1.15 16.04 4.57
N ALA A 235 1.86 16.82 5.39
CA ALA A 235 3.31 16.68 5.54
C ALA A 235 3.73 15.31 6.10
N PHE A 236 2.92 14.71 6.99
CA PHE A 236 3.14 13.36 7.49
C PHE A 236 2.96 12.29 6.40
N TYR A 237 1.91 12.39 5.58
CA TYR A 237 1.73 11.47 4.44
C TYR A 237 2.89 11.53 3.45
N ILE A 238 3.38 12.73 3.12
CA ILE A 238 4.56 12.93 2.26
C ILE A 238 5.79 12.23 2.87
N LYS A 239 6.02 12.41 4.18
CA LYS A 239 7.15 11.76 4.87
C LYS A 239 7.09 10.24 4.79
N ASN A 240 5.92 9.63 4.99
CA ASN A 240 5.77 8.18 4.96
C ASN A 240 5.97 7.63 3.54
N GLY A 241 5.32 8.25 2.55
CA GLY A 241 5.43 7.83 1.15
C GLY A 241 6.80 8.09 0.52
N MET A 242 7.61 9.03 1.03
CA MET A 242 9.03 9.19 0.65
C MET A 242 9.99 8.31 1.46
N GLY A 243 9.50 7.71 2.55
CA GLY A 243 10.31 7.01 3.54
C GLY A 243 10.51 5.54 3.20
N PHE A 244 10.44 4.70 4.23
CA PHE A 244 10.63 3.26 4.12
C PHE A 244 9.64 2.58 3.15
N GLU A 245 8.41 3.09 3.05
CA GLU A 245 7.39 2.51 2.17
C GLU A 245 7.79 2.60 0.70
N PHE A 246 8.45 3.69 0.30
CA PHE A 246 9.02 3.83 -1.04
C PHE A 246 10.08 2.76 -1.34
N VAL A 247 11.02 2.59 -0.40
CA VAL A 247 12.11 1.61 -0.51
C VAL A 247 11.52 0.23 -0.71
N LEU A 248 10.56 -0.13 0.12
CA LEU A 248 9.92 -1.44 0.11
C LEU A 248 9.16 -1.69 -1.21
N VAL A 249 8.42 -0.70 -1.73
CA VAL A 249 7.74 -0.84 -3.03
C VAL A 249 8.75 -1.07 -4.16
N VAL A 250 9.82 -0.29 -4.21
CA VAL A 250 10.85 -0.41 -5.25
C VAL A 250 11.56 -1.76 -5.15
N GLU A 251 12.01 -2.13 -3.95
CA GLU A 251 12.74 -3.37 -3.70
C GLU A 251 11.88 -4.61 -4.03
N LEU A 252 10.66 -4.67 -3.49
CA LEU A 252 9.77 -5.80 -3.70
C LEU A 252 9.27 -5.89 -5.16
N SER A 253 9.12 -4.77 -5.86
CA SER A 253 8.78 -4.78 -7.30
C SER A 253 9.93 -5.34 -8.14
N ILE A 254 11.16 -4.93 -7.84
CA ILE A 254 12.35 -5.39 -8.55
C ILE A 254 12.58 -6.89 -8.29
N ILE A 255 12.57 -7.33 -7.03
CA ILE A 255 12.78 -8.74 -6.69
C ILE A 255 11.68 -9.64 -7.28
N MET A 256 10.43 -9.18 -7.33
CA MET A 256 9.33 -9.90 -7.97
C MET A 256 9.61 -10.14 -9.46
N ILE A 257 10.04 -9.10 -10.20
CA ILE A 257 10.34 -9.19 -11.63
C ILE A 257 11.53 -10.13 -11.86
N PHE A 258 12.62 -9.96 -11.12
CA PHE A 258 13.80 -10.81 -11.25
C PHE A 258 13.53 -12.26 -10.84
N SER A 259 12.67 -12.49 -9.85
CA SER A 259 12.26 -13.83 -9.42
C SER A 259 11.61 -14.60 -10.57
N ILE A 260 10.65 -13.97 -11.27
CA ILE A 260 9.98 -14.57 -12.43
C ILE A 260 10.98 -14.82 -13.57
N ILE A 261 11.86 -13.86 -13.86
CA ILE A 261 12.88 -14.00 -14.92
C ILE A 261 13.79 -15.21 -14.65
N ILE A 262 14.26 -15.38 -13.42
CA ILE A 262 15.13 -16.51 -13.07
C ILE A 262 14.39 -17.85 -13.19
N CYS A 263 13.10 -17.92 -12.82
CA CYS A 263 12.29 -19.12 -13.07
C CYS A 263 12.28 -19.50 -14.55
N PHE A 264 12.06 -18.53 -15.46
CA PHE A 264 12.09 -18.76 -16.91
C PHE A 264 13.46 -19.20 -17.42
N ILE A 265 14.55 -18.73 -16.81
CA ILE A 265 15.92 -19.14 -17.17
C ILE A 265 16.18 -20.59 -16.77
N ILE A 266 15.74 -21.02 -15.58
CA ILE A 266 15.96 -22.40 -15.09
C ILE A 266 15.15 -23.40 -15.90
N ASN A 267 13.83 -23.19 -15.98
CA ASN A 267 12.98 -24.04 -16.79
C ASN A 267 11.78 -23.26 -17.32
N TRP A 268 11.74 -23.07 -18.64
CA TRP A 268 10.70 -22.31 -19.30
C TRP A 268 9.36 -23.06 -19.36
N GLN A 269 9.36 -24.40 -19.45
CA GLN A 269 8.13 -25.19 -19.57
C GLN A 269 7.29 -25.14 -18.29
N LEU A 270 7.92 -25.42 -17.14
CA LEU A 270 7.26 -25.36 -15.84
C LEU A 270 6.83 -23.92 -15.49
N SER A 271 7.68 -22.94 -15.80
CA SER A 271 7.38 -21.53 -15.54
C SER A 271 6.21 -21.00 -16.37
N LEU A 272 6.04 -21.48 -17.62
CA LEU A 272 4.91 -21.08 -18.47
C LEU A 272 3.58 -21.60 -17.90
N ILE A 273 3.54 -22.85 -17.44
CA ILE A 273 2.35 -23.43 -16.79
C ILE A 273 1.97 -22.60 -15.55
N MET A 274 2.96 -22.20 -14.75
CA MET A 274 2.74 -21.34 -13.58
C MET A 274 2.27 -19.94 -13.92
N SER A 275 2.81 -19.37 -15.00
CA SER A 275 2.47 -18.04 -15.47
C SER A 275 0.98 -17.89 -15.81
N CYS A 276 0.26 -18.99 -16.09
CA CYS A 276 -1.19 -18.96 -16.30
C CYS A 276 -1.98 -18.47 -15.07
N ILE A 277 -1.40 -18.54 -13.87
CA ILE A 277 -2.05 -18.09 -12.62
C ILE A 277 -1.93 -16.57 -12.44
N LEU A 278 -0.87 -15.95 -12.97
CA LEU A 278 -0.64 -14.50 -12.88
C LEU A 278 -1.81 -13.64 -13.37
N PRO A 279 -2.41 -13.86 -14.57
CA PRO A 279 -3.53 -13.05 -15.01
C PRO A 279 -4.77 -13.21 -14.12
N VAL A 280 -4.96 -14.38 -13.50
CA VAL A 280 -6.06 -14.63 -12.56
C VAL A 280 -5.83 -13.83 -11.27
N VAL A 281 -4.61 -13.84 -10.74
CA VAL A 281 -4.22 -13.06 -9.55
C VAL A 281 -4.37 -11.56 -9.80
N VAL A 282 -3.86 -11.06 -10.93
CA VAL A 282 -3.96 -9.64 -11.28
C VAL A 282 -5.42 -9.23 -11.51
N GLY A 283 -6.18 -10.01 -12.29
CA GLY A 283 -7.59 -9.72 -12.59
C GLY A 283 -8.47 -9.71 -11.33
N SER A 284 -8.30 -10.69 -10.45
CA SER A 284 -9.00 -10.73 -9.17
C SER A 284 -8.58 -9.59 -8.25
N SER A 285 -7.29 -9.23 -8.20
CA SER A 285 -6.80 -8.10 -7.41
C SER A 285 -7.41 -6.77 -7.84
N LEU A 286 -7.55 -6.54 -9.15
CA LEU A 286 -8.22 -5.33 -9.67
C LEU A 286 -9.71 -5.29 -9.31
N MET A 287 -10.39 -6.44 -9.33
CA MET A 287 -11.79 -6.53 -8.92
C MET A 287 -11.96 -6.23 -7.42
N PHE A 288 -11.15 -6.86 -6.56
CA PHE A 288 -11.17 -6.60 -5.13
C PHE A 288 -10.78 -5.16 -4.80
N ALA A 289 -9.78 -4.59 -5.50
CA ALA A 289 -9.39 -3.19 -5.34
C ALA A 289 -10.59 -2.26 -5.54
N LYS A 290 -11.40 -2.46 -6.60
CA LYS A 290 -12.61 -1.65 -6.85
C LYS A 290 -13.67 -1.75 -5.73
N VAL A 291 -13.84 -2.95 -5.18
CA VAL A 291 -14.79 -3.16 -4.07
C VAL A 291 -14.28 -2.47 -2.82
N ILE A 292 -12.99 -2.65 -2.50
CA ILE A 292 -12.34 -2.04 -1.33
C ILE A 292 -12.37 -0.51 -1.43
N THR A 293 -12.06 0.08 -2.59
CA THR A 293 -12.09 1.54 -2.76
C THR A 293 -13.49 2.09 -2.56
N LYS A 294 -14.51 1.44 -3.12
CA LYS A 294 -15.92 1.84 -2.94
C LYS A 294 -16.35 1.82 -1.47
N GLU A 295 -16.05 0.74 -0.74
CA GLU A 295 -16.40 0.65 0.68
C GLU A 295 -15.59 1.64 1.53
N THR A 296 -14.34 1.94 1.13
CA THR A 296 -13.50 2.97 1.79
C THR A 296 -14.08 4.37 1.58
N GLU A 297 -14.56 4.70 0.38
CA GLU A 297 -15.25 5.98 0.11
C GLU A 297 -16.51 6.13 0.96
N GLU A 298 -17.33 5.07 1.07
CA GLU A 298 -18.53 5.09 1.92
C GLU A 298 -18.17 5.24 3.41
N GLN A 299 -17.15 4.53 3.88
CA GLN A 299 -16.62 4.67 5.23
C GLN A 299 -16.16 6.11 5.50
N LEU A 300 -15.35 6.70 4.62
CA LEU A 300 -14.87 8.07 4.77
C LEU A 300 -16.03 9.08 4.76
N SER A 301 -17.04 8.89 3.91
CA SER A 301 -18.19 9.79 3.82
C SER A 301 -19.06 9.80 5.08
N THR A 302 -19.25 8.64 5.71
CA THR A 302 -20.03 8.51 6.96
C THR A 302 -19.22 9.00 8.15
N TYR A 303 -17.91 8.72 8.17
CA TYR A 303 -17.00 9.21 9.20
C TYR A 303 -16.89 10.73 9.19
N SER A 304 -16.76 11.34 8.01
CA SER A 304 -16.66 12.80 7.86
C SER A 304 -17.88 13.54 8.40
N LYS A 305 -19.10 12.96 8.28
CA LYS A 305 -20.30 13.54 8.89
C LYS A 305 -20.27 13.49 10.41
N ALA A 306 -19.82 12.39 10.99
CA ALA A 306 -19.66 12.27 12.44
C ALA A 306 -18.59 13.25 12.95
N GLU A 307 -17.48 13.40 12.22
CA GLU A 307 -16.42 14.37 12.50
C GLU A 307 -16.95 15.81 12.44
N GLN A 308 -17.76 16.14 11.43
CA GLN A 308 -18.38 17.46 11.30
C GLN A 308 -19.26 17.80 12.51
N ILE A 309 -20.10 16.86 12.96
CA ILE A 309 -20.94 17.04 14.16
C ILE A 309 -20.06 17.28 15.39
N ALA A 310 -19.01 16.47 15.58
CA ALA A 310 -18.10 16.63 16.71
C ALA A 310 -17.38 17.99 16.67
N GLN A 311 -16.91 18.41 15.50
CA GLN A 311 -16.24 19.69 15.30
C GLN A 311 -17.18 20.88 15.59
N GLU A 312 -18.44 20.81 15.15
CA GLU A 312 -19.46 21.82 15.47
C GLU A 312 -19.68 21.93 16.99
N VAL A 313 -19.83 20.78 17.66
CA VAL A 313 -20.02 20.73 19.12
C VAL A 313 -18.82 21.28 19.88
N PHE A 314 -17.58 20.92 19.50
CA PHE A 314 -16.39 21.41 20.19
C PHE A 314 -16.15 22.90 19.92
N SER A 315 -16.38 23.37 18.69
CA SER A 315 -16.25 24.79 18.35
C SER A 315 -17.23 25.68 19.12
N SER A 316 -18.43 25.15 19.42
CA SER A 316 -19.53 25.88 20.06
C SER A 316 -19.94 25.27 21.41
N LEU A 317 -18.98 24.69 22.14
CA LEU A 317 -19.25 23.90 23.35
C LEU A 317 -20.03 24.69 24.41
N ARG A 318 -19.67 25.97 24.62
CA ARG A 318 -20.35 26.84 25.58
C ARG A 318 -21.83 27.02 25.25
N THR A 319 -22.15 27.15 23.95
CA THR A 319 -23.50 27.30 23.43
C THR A 319 -24.29 25.99 23.59
N VAL A 320 -23.69 24.86 23.24
CA VAL A 320 -24.34 23.53 23.40
C VAL A 320 -24.68 23.28 24.87
N LEU A 321 -23.77 23.62 25.80
CA LEU A 321 -24.00 23.48 27.23
C LEU A 321 -25.04 24.47 27.76
N SER A 322 -25.03 25.74 27.30
CA SER A 322 -26.01 26.75 27.76
C SER A 322 -27.44 26.41 27.34
N PHE A 323 -27.63 25.75 26.20
CA PHE A 323 -28.93 25.24 25.75
C PHE A 323 -29.22 23.80 26.18
N ASN A 324 -28.37 23.18 26.99
CA ASN A 324 -28.49 21.78 27.44
C ASN A 324 -28.66 20.77 26.28
N GLY A 325 -28.02 21.04 25.14
CA GLY A 325 -28.15 20.29 23.88
C GLY A 325 -27.22 19.07 23.75
N SER A 326 -26.46 18.73 24.80
CA SER A 326 -25.44 17.66 24.75
C SER A 326 -26.02 16.29 24.37
N LYS A 327 -27.14 15.89 24.97
CA LYS A 327 -27.81 14.61 24.67
C LYS A 327 -28.34 14.54 23.24
N TYR A 328 -28.79 15.66 22.69
CA TYR A 328 -29.26 15.73 21.30
C TYR A 328 -28.11 15.49 20.34
N GLN A 329 -26.99 16.20 20.54
CA GLN A 329 -25.81 16.07 19.69
C GLN A 329 -25.15 14.70 19.80
N GLN A 330 -25.10 14.13 21.01
CA GLN A 330 -24.64 12.75 21.22
C GLN A 330 -25.46 11.75 20.39
N LYS A 331 -26.79 11.85 20.40
CA LYS A 331 -27.65 10.94 19.64
C LYS A 331 -27.43 11.05 18.13
N GLN A 332 -27.15 12.26 17.64
CA GLN A 332 -26.84 12.49 16.22
C GLN A 332 -25.47 11.89 15.86
N TYR A 333 -24.47 12.07 16.72
CA TYR A 333 -23.15 11.45 16.56
C TYR A 333 -23.23 9.91 16.55
N ASP A 334 -23.93 9.31 17.52
CA ASP A 334 -24.11 7.85 17.62
C ASP A 334 -24.80 7.26 16.39
N LYS A 335 -25.70 8.02 15.75
CA LYS A 335 -26.39 7.59 14.53
C LYS A 335 -25.42 7.47 13.36
N GLU A 336 -24.59 8.48 13.13
CA GLU A 336 -23.61 8.46 12.05
C GLU A 336 -22.50 7.42 12.32
N LEU A 337 -22.11 7.25 13.58
CA LEU A 337 -21.11 6.24 13.98
C LEU A 337 -21.58 4.81 13.71
N LYS A 338 -22.86 4.50 13.97
CA LYS A 338 -23.44 3.19 13.62
C LYS A 338 -23.41 2.92 12.12
N LEU A 339 -23.65 3.93 11.29
CA LEU A 339 -23.56 3.76 9.82
C LEU A 339 -22.11 3.51 9.37
N ASN A 340 -21.16 4.19 10.01
CA ASN A 340 -19.74 3.98 9.77
C ASN A 340 -19.28 2.58 10.19
N GLU A 341 -19.79 2.05 11.30
CA GLU A 341 -19.50 0.70 11.78
C GLU A 341 -19.86 -0.36 10.72
N TRP A 342 -21.09 -0.32 10.18
CA TRP A 342 -21.50 -1.25 9.12
C TRP A 342 -20.64 -1.16 7.85
N SER A 343 -20.29 0.06 7.44
CA SER A 343 -19.41 0.29 6.28
C SER A 343 -18.00 -0.27 6.53
N THR A 344 -17.48 -0.09 7.74
CA THR A 344 -16.18 -0.60 8.17
C THR A 344 -16.18 -2.13 8.17
N VAL A 345 -17.21 -2.77 8.72
CA VAL A 345 -17.34 -4.24 8.74
C VAL A 345 -17.37 -4.81 7.32
N ARG A 346 -18.12 -4.20 6.39
CA ARG A 346 -18.14 -4.65 4.99
C ARG A 346 -16.79 -4.52 4.32
N LYS A 347 -16.09 -3.41 4.56
CA LYS A 347 -14.72 -3.18 4.08
C LYS A 347 -13.76 -4.25 4.61
N ASP A 348 -13.81 -4.53 5.91
CA ASP A 348 -12.91 -5.49 6.56
C ASP A 348 -13.18 -6.93 6.08
N ILE A 349 -14.44 -7.30 5.85
CA ILE A 349 -14.80 -8.58 5.23
C ILE A 349 -14.25 -8.66 3.79
N ALA A 350 -14.32 -7.56 3.03
CA ALA A 350 -13.76 -7.50 1.68
C ALA A 350 -12.23 -7.69 1.70
N PHE A 351 -11.52 -7.03 2.62
CA PHE A 351 -10.08 -7.24 2.82
C PHE A 351 -9.75 -8.67 3.25
N GLY A 352 -10.47 -9.22 4.23
CA GLY A 352 -10.25 -10.59 4.70
C GLY A 352 -10.44 -11.63 3.59
N THR A 353 -11.49 -11.46 2.77
CA THR A 353 -11.75 -12.31 1.61
C THR A 353 -10.66 -12.18 0.56
N PHE A 354 -10.18 -10.96 0.31
CA PHE A 354 -9.09 -10.70 -0.62
C PHE A 354 -7.78 -11.39 -0.20
N PHE A 355 -7.35 -11.20 1.05
CA PHE A 355 -6.16 -11.89 1.56
C PHE A 355 -6.31 -13.41 1.54
N GLY A 356 -7.48 -13.93 1.94
CA GLY A 356 -7.77 -15.36 1.86
C GLY A 356 -7.65 -15.91 0.43
N TRP A 357 -8.15 -15.17 -0.57
CA TRP A 357 -8.02 -15.51 -1.98
C TRP A 357 -6.57 -15.51 -2.46
N LEU A 358 -5.76 -14.53 -2.05
CA LEU A 358 -4.34 -14.47 -2.39
C LEU A 358 -3.54 -15.66 -1.80
N PHE A 359 -3.81 -16.05 -0.55
CA PHE A 359 -3.20 -17.24 0.06
C PHE A 359 -3.64 -18.53 -0.64
N PHE A 360 -4.92 -18.64 -1.00
CA PHE A 360 -5.44 -19.77 -1.78
C PHE A 360 -4.70 -19.91 -3.12
N MET A 361 -4.50 -18.81 -3.85
CA MET A 361 -3.71 -18.81 -5.09
C MET A 361 -2.25 -19.23 -4.87
N ASN A 362 -1.65 -18.84 -3.75
CA ASN A 362 -0.29 -19.25 -3.40
C ASN A 362 -0.19 -20.78 -3.21
N PHE A 363 -1.15 -21.40 -2.51
CA PHE A 363 -1.18 -22.85 -2.37
C PHE A 363 -1.51 -23.58 -3.68
N LEU A 364 -2.32 -22.99 -4.55
CA LEU A 364 -2.56 -23.53 -5.88
C LEU A 364 -1.28 -23.59 -6.71
N VAL A 365 -0.42 -22.58 -6.63
CA VAL A 365 0.90 -22.56 -7.29
C VAL A 365 1.75 -23.73 -6.79
N TYR A 366 1.85 -23.95 -5.48
CA TYR A 366 2.56 -25.12 -4.96
C TYR A 366 1.98 -26.43 -5.49
N SER A 367 0.65 -26.58 -5.49
CA SER A 367 -0.03 -27.79 -5.98
C SER A 367 0.26 -28.07 -7.45
N ILE A 368 0.07 -27.06 -8.31
CA ILE A 368 0.33 -27.15 -9.75
C ILE A 368 1.81 -27.44 -10.01
N GLY A 369 2.71 -26.82 -9.25
CA GLY A 369 4.16 -26.99 -9.39
C GLY A 369 4.67 -28.35 -9.10
N PHE A 370 4.24 -28.93 -7.99
CA PHE A 370 4.64 -30.29 -7.67
C PHE A 370 3.94 -31.31 -8.56
N THR A 371 2.69 -31.07 -8.97
CA THR A 371 1.97 -32.01 -9.85
C THR A 371 2.58 -32.03 -11.25
N PHE A 372 2.69 -30.88 -11.92
CA PHE A 372 3.28 -30.82 -13.26
C PHE A 372 4.80 -31.02 -13.23
N GLY A 373 5.48 -30.58 -12.17
CA GLY A 373 6.90 -30.88 -11.98
C GLY A 373 7.19 -32.38 -11.87
N SER A 374 6.35 -33.14 -11.16
CA SER A 374 6.52 -34.60 -11.05
C SER A 374 6.20 -35.32 -12.38
N ILE A 375 5.21 -34.84 -13.14
CA ILE A 375 4.92 -35.36 -14.49
C ILE A 375 6.11 -35.12 -15.43
N LEU A 376 6.68 -33.91 -15.46
CA LEU A 376 7.86 -33.60 -16.31
C LEU A 376 9.12 -34.37 -15.88
N MET A 377 9.25 -34.68 -14.60
CA MET A 377 10.34 -35.50 -14.09
C MET A 377 10.21 -36.98 -14.48
N SER A 378 8.97 -37.48 -14.58
CA SER A 378 8.69 -38.89 -14.88
C SER A 378 8.73 -39.21 -16.38
N ASP A 379 8.85 -38.22 -17.25
CA ASP A 379 8.89 -38.44 -18.70
C ASP A 379 10.26 -38.98 -19.12
N GLU A 380 10.30 -40.27 -19.48
CA GLU A 380 11.53 -41.00 -19.85
C GLU A 380 12.11 -40.53 -21.21
N THR A 381 11.33 -39.83 -22.03
CA THR A 381 11.76 -39.46 -23.39
C THR A 381 12.70 -38.25 -23.41
N HIS A 382 12.48 -37.29 -22.50
CA HIS A 382 13.35 -36.13 -22.29
C HIS A 382 13.28 -35.68 -20.82
N PRO A 383 14.16 -36.18 -19.93
CA PRO A 383 14.25 -35.67 -18.56
C PRO A 383 14.76 -34.23 -18.60
N THR A 384 13.84 -33.27 -18.61
CA THR A 384 14.15 -31.83 -18.71
C THR A 384 14.32 -31.16 -17.36
N LEU A 385 13.96 -31.82 -16.25
CA LEU A 385 14.02 -31.27 -14.90
C LEU A 385 14.57 -32.27 -13.88
N THR A 386 15.49 -31.79 -13.06
CA THR A 386 15.90 -32.41 -11.81
C THR A 386 14.98 -32.00 -10.65
N ILE A 387 14.89 -32.83 -9.61
CA ILE A 387 14.14 -32.53 -8.37
C ILE A 387 14.55 -31.16 -7.79
N THR A 388 15.84 -30.84 -7.86
CA THR A 388 16.40 -29.57 -7.41
C THR A 388 15.85 -28.38 -8.18
N GLU A 389 15.76 -28.47 -9.51
CA GLU A 389 15.24 -27.40 -10.36
C GLU A 389 13.74 -27.18 -10.13
N ILE A 390 12.96 -28.25 -9.96
CA ILE A 390 11.54 -28.16 -9.59
C ILE A 390 11.40 -27.38 -8.28
N LEU A 391 12.17 -27.74 -7.26
CA LEU A 391 12.13 -27.08 -5.95
C LEU A 391 12.53 -25.61 -6.03
N ILE A 392 13.55 -25.26 -6.82
CA ILE A 392 13.95 -23.86 -7.00
C ILE A 392 12.83 -23.08 -7.69
N VAL A 393 12.34 -23.55 -8.84
CA VAL A 393 11.32 -22.84 -9.64
C VAL A 393 10.02 -22.68 -8.86
N VAL A 394 9.53 -23.72 -8.19
CA VAL A 394 8.27 -23.67 -7.44
C VAL A 394 8.37 -22.71 -6.25
N ASN A 395 9.44 -22.80 -5.44
CA ASN A 395 9.62 -21.89 -4.31
C ASN A 395 9.80 -20.43 -4.76
N MET A 396 10.60 -20.21 -5.81
CA MET A 396 10.88 -18.87 -6.32
C MET A 396 9.63 -18.20 -6.90
N PHE A 397 8.83 -18.95 -7.67
CA PHE A 397 7.57 -18.46 -8.21
C PHE A 397 6.52 -18.20 -7.11
N ALA A 398 6.44 -19.08 -6.11
CA ALA A 398 5.54 -18.87 -4.96
C ALA A 398 5.94 -17.63 -4.16
N GLN A 399 7.23 -17.36 -3.96
CA GLN A 399 7.72 -16.15 -3.31
C GLN A 399 7.47 -14.89 -4.13
N ALA A 400 7.55 -14.97 -5.47
CA ALA A 400 7.17 -13.85 -6.34
C ALA A 400 5.73 -13.38 -6.10
N LEU A 401 4.80 -14.32 -5.91
CA LEU A 401 3.41 -14.01 -5.56
C LEU A 401 3.27 -13.41 -4.15
N VAL A 402 4.07 -13.86 -3.19
CA VAL A 402 4.10 -13.25 -1.84
C VAL A 402 4.59 -11.81 -1.93
N TYR A 403 5.63 -11.51 -2.71
CA TYR A 403 6.10 -10.15 -2.93
C TYR A 403 5.03 -9.27 -3.56
N PHE A 404 4.31 -9.76 -4.57
CA PHE A 404 3.17 -9.06 -5.15
C PHE A 404 2.10 -8.68 -4.09
N ASN A 405 1.77 -9.62 -3.21
CA ASN A 405 0.78 -9.41 -2.16
C ASN A 405 1.23 -8.37 -1.13
N LEU A 406 2.51 -8.37 -0.78
CA LEU A 406 3.11 -7.43 0.18
C LEU A 406 3.21 -6.01 -0.39
N VAL A 407 3.48 -5.86 -1.68
CA VAL A 407 3.68 -4.55 -2.33
C VAL A 407 2.40 -3.71 -2.40
N SER A 408 1.25 -4.35 -2.63
CA SER A 408 -0.04 -3.70 -2.90
C SER A 408 -0.42 -2.56 -1.93
N PRO A 409 -0.40 -2.74 -0.59
CA PRO A 409 -0.76 -1.67 0.34
C PRO A 409 0.21 -0.48 0.32
N PHE A 410 1.49 -0.69 -0.01
CA PHE A 410 2.50 0.37 0.00
C PHE A 410 2.47 1.22 -1.28
N PHE A 411 1.91 0.71 -2.39
CA PHE A 411 1.65 1.56 -3.56
C PHE A 411 0.64 2.68 -3.24
N LEU A 412 -0.33 2.39 -2.39
CA LEU A 412 -1.33 3.38 -1.99
C LEU A 412 -0.71 4.54 -1.22
N SER A 413 0.25 4.27 -0.33
CA SER A 413 0.87 5.33 0.47
C SER A 413 1.76 6.26 -0.35
N ILE A 414 2.41 5.75 -1.40
CA ILE A 414 3.09 6.60 -2.40
C ILE A 414 2.06 7.48 -3.12
N SER A 415 0.93 6.91 -3.54
CA SER A 415 -0.14 7.67 -4.20
C SER A 415 -0.74 8.74 -3.29
N GLU A 416 -0.92 8.44 -2.01
CA GLU A 416 -1.39 9.41 -0.99
C GLU A 416 -0.36 10.52 -0.78
N ALA A 417 0.94 10.19 -0.74
CA ALA A 417 2.01 11.18 -0.66
C ALA A 417 2.02 12.10 -1.90
N GLN A 418 1.82 11.57 -3.10
CA GLN A 418 1.72 12.36 -4.33
C GLN A 418 0.51 13.31 -4.30
N GLY A 419 -0.64 12.84 -3.82
CA GLY A 419 -1.84 13.67 -3.66
C GLY A 419 -1.68 14.75 -2.59
N ALA A 420 -1.09 14.40 -1.45
CA ALA A 420 -0.80 15.36 -0.38
C ALA A 420 0.21 16.43 -0.82
N ALA A 421 1.22 16.04 -1.60
CA ALA A 421 2.27 16.92 -2.10
C ALA A 421 1.73 18.04 -3.01
N VAL A 422 0.65 17.81 -3.79
CA VAL A 422 0.12 18.85 -4.70
C VAL A 422 -0.19 20.13 -3.93
N SER A 423 -1.07 20.02 -2.92
CA SER A 423 -1.49 21.18 -2.13
C SER A 423 -0.37 21.78 -1.26
N VAL A 424 0.60 20.97 -0.82
CA VAL A 424 1.75 21.46 -0.04
C VAL A 424 2.72 22.22 -0.93
N PHE A 425 2.98 21.73 -2.13
CA PHE A 425 3.91 22.35 -3.08
C PHE A 425 3.32 23.62 -3.68
N GLN A 426 2.04 23.61 -4.05
CA GLN A 426 1.32 24.82 -4.46
C GLN A 426 1.44 25.92 -3.40
N LEU A 427 1.21 25.61 -2.12
CA LEU A 427 1.30 26.61 -1.04
C LEU A 427 2.72 27.13 -0.81
N ILE A 428 3.75 26.32 -1.08
CA ILE A 428 5.16 26.75 -1.00
C ILE A 428 5.53 27.61 -2.21
N ASP A 429 5.13 27.19 -3.41
CA ASP A 429 5.44 27.88 -4.66
C ASP A 429 4.71 29.24 -4.73
N GLU A 430 3.42 29.30 -4.36
CA GLU A 430 2.63 30.55 -4.24
C GLU A 430 3.33 31.58 -3.34
N ALA A 431 3.74 31.17 -2.15
CA ALA A 431 4.41 32.07 -1.21
C ALA A 431 5.80 32.50 -1.71
N HIS A 432 6.50 31.66 -2.47
CA HIS A 432 7.77 32.03 -3.07
C HIS A 432 7.60 33.13 -4.11
N ASP A 433 6.62 33.00 -5.00
CA ASP A 433 6.30 34.00 -6.02
C ASP A 433 5.85 35.33 -5.39
N GLU A 434 5.06 35.30 -4.32
CA GLU A 434 4.68 36.50 -3.56
C GLU A 434 5.90 37.21 -2.95
N ASN A 435 6.88 36.47 -2.40
CA ASN A 435 8.11 37.09 -1.88
C ASN A 435 8.95 37.71 -2.98
N ILE A 436 9.10 37.05 -4.13
CA ILE A 436 9.84 37.59 -5.27
C ILE A 436 9.20 38.93 -5.67
N ASN A 437 7.88 38.95 -5.84
CA ASN A 437 7.14 40.16 -6.15
C ASN A 437 7.28 41.24 -5.07
N GLU A 438 7.16 40.91 -3.77
CA GLU A 438 7.42 41.88 -2.69
C GLU A 438 8.85 42.43 -2.77
N THR A 439 9.86 41.59 -2.98
CA THR A 439 11.27 42.02 -3.06
C THR A 439 11.59 42.80 -4.32
N GLU A 440 10.97 42.48 -5.46
CA GLU A 440 11.11 43.23 -6.72
C GLU A 440 10.39 44.59 -6.62
N ILE A 441 9.18 44.63 -6.05
CA ILE A 441 8.47 45.87 -5.75
C ILE A 441 9.29 46.72 -4.76
N LEU A 442 9.87 46.12 -3.73
CA LEU A 442 10.76 46.83 -2.82
C LEU A 442 12.02 47.30 -3.53
N GLN A 443 12.66 46.51 -4.40
CA GLN A 443 13.87 46.90 -5.14
C GLN A 443 13.64 47.99 -6.21
N GLU A 444 12.53 47.96 -6.94
CA GLU A 444 12.15 49.05 -7.85
C GLU A 444 11.83 50.34 -7.07
N ASN A 445 11.29 50.23 -5.85
CA ASN A 445 11.02 51.38 -4.99
C ASN A 445 12.23 51.82 -4.13
N ILE A 446 13.34 51.06 -4.08
CA ILE A 446 14.56 51.47 -3.35
C ILE A 446 15.28 52.63 -4.05
N SER A 447 15.07 52.87 -5.36
CA SER A 447 15.49 54.14 -5.98
C SER A 447 14.74 55.36 -5.45
N ASP A 448 13.58 55.17 -4.82
CA ASP A 448 12.71 56.21 -4.23
C ASP A 448 12.42 55.96 -2.74
N GLU A 449 13.34 55.30 -2.01
CA GLU A 449 13.21 55.12 -0.56
C GLU A 449 13.46 56.46 0.16
N ARG A 450 12.46 57.34 0.13
CA ARG A 450 12.37 58.43 1.10
C ARG A 450 12.12 57.75 2.44
N SER A 451 13.16 57.54 3.24
CA SER A 451 12.98 57.37 4.68
C SER A 451 12.33 58.67 5.19
N ILE A 452 11.01 58.69 5.30
CA ILE A 452 10.26 59.87 5.74
C ILE A 452 10.60 60.04 7.23
N SER A 453 11.59 60.87 7.54
CA SER A 453 12.09 61.05 8.91
C SER A 453 11.10 61.77 9.81
N ASN A 454 10.17 62.54 9.21
CA ASN A 454 9.13 63.29 9.91
C ASN A 454 7.75 62.91 9.36
N ILE A 455 7.09 61.94 9.99
CA ILE A 455 5.69 61.60 9.73
C ILE A 455 4.82 62.47 10.65
N ASN A 456 4.07 63.41 10.07
CA ASN A 456 3.18 64.30 10.84
C ASN A 456 1.95 63.58 11.39
N GLY A 457 1.57 62.42 10.85
CA GLY A 457 0.45 61.59 11.35
C GLY A 457 -0.93 61.89 10.76
N ASP A 458 -1.02 62.78 9.77
CA ASP A 458 -2.27 63.04 9.05
C ASP A 458 -2.64 61.84 8.14
N ILE A 459 -3.86 61.33 8.26
CA ILE A 459 -4.40 60.20 7.49
C ILE A 459 -5.59 60.67 6.67
N GLU A 460 -5.55 60.48 5.35
CA GLU A 460 -6.65 60.79 4.44
C GLU A 460 -7.08 59.52 3.68
N PHE A 461 -8.37 59.20 3.77
CA PHE A 461 -9.06 58.25 2.92
C PHE A 461 -9.78 59.06 1.84
N ASP A 462 -9.45 58.86 0.57
CA ASP A 462 -10.13 59.51 -0.56
C ASP A 462 -10.85 58.48 -1.44
N ASN A 463 -12.19 58.56 -1.48
CA ASN A 463 -13.06 57.71 -2.29
C ASN A 463 -12.80 56.21 -2.15
N VAL A 464 -12.48 55.76 -0.94
CA VAL A 464 -12.13 54.35 -0.72
C VAL A 464 -13.37 53.48 -0.77
N SER A 465 -13.39 52.54 -1.71
CA SER A 465 -14.40 51.49 -1.80
C SER A 465 -13.74 50.13 -1.54
N PHE A 466 -14.37 49.30 -0.72
CA PHE A 466 -13.81 48.01 -0.31
C PHE A 466 -14.90 46.96 -0.18
N SER A 467 -14.64 45.78 -0.73
CA SER A 467 -15.45 44.57 -0.54
C SER A 467 -14.54 43.49 0.04
N TYR A 468 -15.05 42.71 0.99
CA TYR A 468 -14.32 41.55 1.48
C TYR A 468 -14.25 40.48 0.38
N PRO A 469 -13.10 39.81 0.17
CA PRO A 469 -12.96 38.75 -0.85
C PRO A 469 -13.95 37.60 -0.66
N SER A 470 -14.31 37.29 0.59
CA SER A 470 -15.32 36.27 0.91
C SER A 470 -16.74 36.63 0.46
N ARG A 471 -17.00 37.92 0.17
CA ARG A 471 -18.29 38.47 -0.26
C ARG A 471 -18.08 39.65 -1.20
N GLU A 472 -17.53 39.40 -2.38
CA GLU A 472 -17.25 40.44 -3.38
C GLU A 472 -18.50 41.26 -3.75
N ASN A 473 -19.66 40.60 -3.76
CA ASN A 473 -20.95 41.20 -4.07
C ASN A 473 -21.49 42.17 -2.99
N ALA A 474 -20.88 42.22 -1.81
CA ALA A 474 -21.28 43.09 -0.72
C ALA A 474 -20.16 44.11 -0.42
N THR A 475 -20.35 45.34 -0.87
CA THR A 475 -19.46 46.46 -0.57
C THR A 475 -19.56 46.82 0.91
N ALA A 476 -18.43 46.72 1.62
CA ALA A 476 -18.32 47.08 3.03
C ALA A 476 -18.05 48.58 3.21
N LEU A 477 -17.22 49.16 2.34
CA LEU A 477 -16.99 50.60 2.24
C LEU A 477 -17.38 51.05 0.84
N ASN A 478 -18.08 52.17 0.74
CA ASN A 478 -18.54 52.73 -0.53
C ASN A 478 -18.18 54.22 -0.57
N ASN A 479 -17.20 54.58 -1.40
CA ASN A 479 -16.71 55.95 -1.62
C ASN A 479 -16.47 56.72 -0.31
N LEU A 480 -15.80 56.10 0.66
CA LEU A 480 -15.48 56.75 1.92
C LEU A 480 -14.47 57.87 1.70
N LYS A 481 -14.83 59.08 2.12
CA LYS A 481 -13.91 60.22 2.27
C LYS A 481 -13.78 60.60 3.73
N LEU A 482 -12.58 60.53 4.28
CA LEU A 482 -12.32 60.85 5.68
C LEU A 482 -10.90 61.39 5.86
N ILE A 483 -10.78 62.51 6.55
CA ILE A 483 -9.49 63.13 6.89
C ILE A 483 -9.37 63.14 8.40
N ALA A 484 -8.36 62.47 8.95
CA ALA A 484 -7.97 62.50 10.34
C ALA A 484 -6.63 63.24 10.44
N ARG A 485 -6.59 64.34 11.20
CA ARG A 485 -5.36 65.11 11.44
C ARG A 485 -4.75 64.71 12.79
N ALA A 486 -3.43 64.76 12.89
CA ALA A 486 -2.68 64.39 14.08
C ALA A 486 -2.89 65.30 15.29
#